data_AF-A0AAD3CLT8-F1
#
_entry.id   AF-A0AAD3CLT8-F1
#
_cell.length_a   1.000
_cell.length_b   1.000
_cell.length_c   1.000
_cell.angle_alpha   90.00
_cell.angle_beta   90.00
_cell.angle_gamma   90.00
#
_symmetry.space_group_name_H-M   'P 1'
#
loop_
_entity.id
_entity.type
_entity.pdbx_description
1 polymer ?
#
loop_
_entity_poly.entity_id
_entity_poly.type
_entity_poly.pdbx_seq_one_letter_code
_entity_poly.pdbx_strand_id
1 'polypeptide(L)'
;MKSYLPIAFLFTILSKLSSAQATKTCPDGNICYNGSICTKIDNGYTSKIEGRQYRCDCSYELTSGSDFYAGYGCEFAAEDYCYDGVYATTEEKSNAICTNGKCIENIYAEEDGKFEFKGCECEDGYEGDFCEFEAGKGIIKKNKKNTSGRDFAIALPVVGLVVVGAFYWNKRRKSSSQNDSSPAVEMKEEAEII
;
A
#
# COMPACT_ATOMS: atom_id res chain seq x y z
N MET A 1 48.87 54.41 -12.31
CA MET A 1 48.04 53.32 -12.90
C MET A 1 47.07 52.89 -11.82
N LYS A 2 45.76 53.09 -12.01
CA LYS A 2 44.71 52.79 -11.02
C LYS A 2 44.14 51.40 -11.32
N SER A 3 44.41 50.45 -10.44
CA SER A 3 43.91 49.08 -10.52
C SER A 3 42.50 49.01 -9.93
N TYR A 4 41.50 48.83 -10.79
CA TYR A 4 40.12 48.56 -10.39
C TYR A 4 39.94 47.05 -10.24
N LEU A 5 39.82 46.56 -8.99
CA LEU A 5 39.34 45.20 -8.74
C LEU A 5 37.82 45.15 -9.03
N PRO A 6 37.32 44.20 -9.84
CA PRO A 6 35.90 44.09 -10.13
C PRO A 6 35.15 43.55 -8.91
N ILE A 7 34.25 44.38 -8.36
CA ILE A 7 33.31 44.08 -7.26
C ILE A 7 32.29 42.97 -7.64
N ALA A 8 32.31 42.49 -8.88
CA ALA A 8 31.38 41.49 -9.41
C ALA A 8 31.54 40.06 -8.83
N PHE A 9 32.60 39.76 -8.07
CA PHE A 9 32.85 38.41 -7.53
C PHE A 9 32.29 38.15 -6.12
N LEU A 10 31.70 39.14 -5.45
CA LEU A 10 31.21 39.00 -4.06
C LEU A 10 29.73 38.60 -3.93
N PHE A 11 28.96 38.56 -5.03
CA PHE A 11 27.53 38.21 -4.99
C PHE A 11 27.20 36.74 -5.31
N THR A 12 28.16 35.93 -5.76
CA THR A 12 27.92 34.52 -6.10
C THR A 12 28.02 33.55 -4.92
N ILE A 13 28.43 34.01 -3.73
CA ILE A 13 28.66 33.13 -2.57
C ILE A 13 27.43 33.08 -1.62
N LEU A 14 26.47 34.01 -1.74
CA LEU A 14 25.33 34.11 -0.81
C LEU A 14 24.05 33.36 -1.24
N SER A 15 23.99 32.80 -2.44
CA SER A 15 22.81 32.08 -2.94
C SER A 15 22.70 30.62 -2.46
N LYS A 16 23.73 30.09 -1.81
CA LYS A 16 23.69 28.75 -1.20
C LYS A 16 23.22 28.79 0.26
N LEU A 17 22.33 29.72 0.62
CA LEU A 17 21.61 29.63 1.88
C LEU A 17 20.72 28.39 1.81
N SER A 18 21.29 27.31 2.33
CA SER A 18 20.68 26.02 2.66
C SER A 18 19.19 26.21 2.95
N SER A 19 18.35 25.83 2.00
CA SER A 19 16.96 25.51 2.32
C SER A 19 17.05 24.44 3.41
N ALA A 20 16.72 24.82 4.66
CA ALA A 20 16.66 23.88 5.75
C ALA A 20 15.55 22.89 5.39
N GLN A 21 15.94 21.76 4.79
CA GLN A 21 15.00 20.74 4.38
C GLN A 21 14.18 20.35 5.61
N ALA A 22 12.86 20.43 5.50
CA ALA A 22 11.98 20.05 6.59
C ALA A 22 12.17 18.55 6.85
N THR A 23 12.78 18.18 7.97
CA THR A 23 12.96 16.79 8.38
C THR A 23 11.96 16.42 9.47
N LYS A 24 11.46 15.19 9.42
CA LYS A 24 10.56 14.61 10.43
C LYS A 24 11.05 13.21 10.82
N THR A 25 11.24 12.98 12.11
CA THR A 25 11.57 11.65 12.64
C THR A 25 10.29 10.87 12.94
N CYS A 26 10.20 9.64 12.45
CA CYS A 26 9.11 8.71 12.68
C CYS A 26 9.23 8.01 14.04
N PRO A 27 8.14 7.39 14.57
CA PRO A 27 8.17 6.71 15.87
C PRO A 27 9.15 5.53 15.97
N ASP A 28 9.56 4.94 14.84
CA ASP A 28 10.58 3.89 14.74
C ASP A 28 12.01 4.43 14.58
N GLY A 29 12.19 5.76 14.65
CA GLY A 29 13.48 6.43 14.49
C GLY A 29 13.89 6.73 13.05
N ASN A 30 13.11 6.29 12.04
CA ASN A 30 13.37 6.61 10.64
C ASN A 30 13.23 8.13 10.38
N ILE A 31 14.04 8.70 9.48
CA ILE A 31 13.98 10.13 9.14
C ILE A 31 13.35 10.29 7.76
N CYS A 32 12.37 11.19 7.68
CA CYS A 32 11.69 11.63 6.48
C CYS A 32 12.15 13.06 6.15
N TYR A 33 12.63 13.29 4.94
CA TYR A 33 13.15 14.55 4.42
C TYR A 33 12.09 15.29 3.58
N ASN A 34 12.37 16.53 3.22
CA ASN A 34 11.54 17.33 2.29
C ASN A 34 10.06 17.45 2.70
N GLY A 35 9.80 17.49 4.01
CA GLY A 35 8.45 17.61 4.56
C GLY A 35 7.61 16.34 4.51
N SER A 36 8.16 15.22 4.02
CA SER A 36 7.40 13.97 3.88
C SER A 36 6.78 13.46 5.18
N ILE A 37 5.66 12.74 5.04
CA ILE A 37 4.86 12.26 6.17
C ILE A 37 5.23 10.81 6.50
N CYS A 38 5.45 10.53 7.78
CA CYS A 38 5.60 9.15 8.28
C CYS A 38 4.26 8.39 8.17
N THR A 39 4.24 7.37 7.31
CA THR A 39 3.10 6.47 7.10
C THR A 39 3.46 5.08 7.59
N LYS A 40 2.58 4.44 8.38
CA LYS A 40 2.84 3.09 8.89
C LYS A 40 2.91 2.09 7.72
N ILE A 41 3.86 1.16 7.76
CA ILE A 41 3.96 0.09 6.78
C ILE A 41 2.81 -0.91 7.05
N ASP A 42 1.80 -0.89 6.20
CA ASP A 42 0.66 -1.79 6.30
C ASP A 42 1.02 -3.24 5.94
N ASN A 43 0.12 -4.17 6.29
CA ASN A 43 0.30 -5.63 6.14
C ASN A 43 0.69 -6.11 4.73
N GLY A 44 0.50 -5.29 3.70
CA GLY A 44 0.84 -5.58 2.30
C GLY A 44 2.30 -5.34 1.92
N TYR A 45 3.11 -4.71 2.79
CA TYR A 45 4.51 -4.40 2.51
C TYR A 45 5.41 -4.98 3.60
N THR A 46 6.65 -5.32 3.23
CA THR A 46 7.72 -5.61 4.19
C THR A 46 8.94 -4.80 3.84
N SER A 47 9.49 -4.09 4.82
CA SER A 47 10.85 -3.58 4.71
C SER A 47 11.84 -4.73 4.91
N LYS A 48 12.91 -4.74 4.12
CA LYS A 48 14.07 -5.61 4.36
C LYS A 48 14.92 -5.11 5.55
N ILE A 49 14.68 -3.88 6.00
CA ILE A 49 15.38 -3.29 7.15
C ILE A 49 14.65 -3.74 8.42
N GLU A 50 15.36 -4.48 9.26
CA GLU A 50 14.83 -4.99 10.53
C GLU A 50 14.38 -3.84 11.46
N GLY A 51 13.23 -4.01 12.10
CA GLY A 51 12.69 -3.02 13.06
C GLY A 51 11.94 -1.84 12.43
N ARG A 52 11.95 -1.70 11.10
CA ARG A 52 11.26 -0.60 10.42
C ARG A 52 9.75 -0.81 10.36
N GLN A 53 9.00 0.15 10.88
CA GLN A 53 7.53 0.13 10.97
C GLN A 53 6.87 1.26 10.19
N TYR A 54 7.63 2.28 9.77
CA TYR A 54 7.14 3.43 9.02
C TYR A 54 7.93 3.62 7.72
N ARG A 55 7.22 4.11 6.69
CA ARG A 55 7.76 4.60 5.42
C ARG A 55 7.47 6.10 5.29
N CYS A 56 8.28 6.80 4.52
CA CYS A 56 8.01 8.20 4.20
C CYS A 56 7.11 8.28 2.97
N ASP A 57 6.06 9.08 3.06
CA ASP A 57 5.18 9.41 1.95
C ASP A 57 5.73 10.63 1.21
N CYS A 58 6.41 10.37 0.08
CA CYS A 58 7.05 11.38 -0.74
C CYS A 58 6.09 12.06 -1.72
N SER A 59 4.81 11.68 -1.74
CA SER A 59 3.80 12.28 -2.62
C SER A 59 3.38 13.69 -2.21
N TYR A 60 3.84 14.17 -1.05
CA TYR A 60 3.34 15.40 -0.46
C TYR A 60 3.96 16.66 -1.09
N GLU A 61 3.09 17.54 -1.60
CA GLU A 61 3.37 18.85 -2.24
C GLU A 61 3.94 19.91 -1.27
N LEU A 62 4.79 19.55 -0.31
CA LEU A 62 5.12 20.45 0.82
C LEU A 62 6.05 21.61 0.48
N THR A 63 6.53 21.68 -0.75
CA THR A 63 7.30 22.82 -1.21
C THR A 63 6.70 23.30 -2.51
N SER A 64 6.52 24.61 -2.63
CA SER A 64 6.00 25.32 -3.81
C SER A 64 6.92 25.20 -5.04
N GLY A 65 7.61 24.07 -5.20
CA GLY A 65 8.56 23.75 -6.24
C GLY A 65 8.14 22.49 -6.99
N SER A 66 8.65 22.36 -8.20
CA SER A 66 8.42 21.26 -9.15
C SER A 66 9.24 20.00 -8.84
N ASP A 67 9.90 19.95 -7.69
CA ASP A 67 10.88 18.91 -7.39
C ASP A 67 10.20 17.74 -6.68
N PHE A 68 10.30 16.57 -7.29
CA PHE A 68 9.80 15.33 -6.71
C PHE A 68 10.94 14.56 -6.06
N TYR A 69 10.64 13.79 -5.02
CA TYR A 69 11.62 13.03 -4.26
C TYR A 69 11.16 11.58 -4.11
N ALA A 70 12.11 10.67 -4.04
CA ALA A 70 11.86 9.27 -3.69
C ALA A 70 12.94 8.76 -2.74
N GLY A 71 12.72 7.53 -2.26
CA GLY A 71 13.67 6.82 -1.41
C GLY A 71 13.07 6.47 -0.07
N TYR A 72 13.93 6.00 0.82
CA TYR A 72 13.47 5.56 2.13
C TYR A 72 13.05 6.70 3.04
N GLY A 73 13.76 7.81 2.95
CA GLY A 73 13.50 9.07 3.60
C GLY A 73 12.97 10.14 2.65
N CYS A 74 12.72 9.86 1.37
CA CYS A 74 12.52 10.88 0.33
C CYS A 74 13.76 11.77 0.15
N GLU A 75 14.95 11.16 0.21
CA GLU A 75 16.26 11.80 0.18
C GLU A 75 16.79 12.05 -1.23
N PHE A 76 16.32 11.29 -2.22
CA PHE A 76 16.76 11.42 -3.61
C PHE A 76 15.79 12.30 -4.39
N ALA A 77 16.30 13.37 -4.99
CA ALA A 77 15.53 14.19 -5.92
C ALA A 77 15.37 13.44 -7.25
N ALA A 78 14.27 13.68 -7.97
CA ALA A 78 14.08 13.19 -9.32
C ALA A 78 15.14 13.77 -10.25
N GLU A 79 15.88 12.89 -10.92
CA GLU A 79 16.89 13.23 -11.92
C GLU A 79 16.27 13.27 -13.32
N ASP A 80 15.28 12.40 -13.56
CA ASP A 80 14.59 12.29 -14.84
C ASP A 80 13.06 12.26 -14.65
N TYR A 81 12.35 12.86 -15.60
CA TYR A 81 10.91 13.04 -15.57
C TYR A 81 10.30 12.40 -16.82
N CYS A 82 9.55 11.32 -16.64
CA CYS A 82 9.11 10.46 -17.74
C CYS A 82 7.81 10.92 -18.38
N TYR A 83 7.46 12.19 -18.24
CA TYR A 83 6.27 12.78 -18.83
C TYR A 83 6.64 14.00 -19.68
N ASP A 84 6.09 14.06 -20.88
CA ASP A 84 6.19 15.21 -21.78
C ASP A 84 4.77 15.71 -22.06
N GLY A 85 4.23 16.51 -21.13
CA GLY A 85 2.84 16.95 -21.23
C GLY A 85 2.43 17.96 -20.16
N VAL A 86 1.74 19.01 -20.60
CA VAL A 86 1.12 20.02 -19.73
C VAL A 86 -0.06 19.44 -18.94
N TYR A 87 -0.66 18.36 -19.45
CA TYR A 87 -1.95 17.83 -18.97
C TYR A 87 -1.86 16.78 -17.85
N ALA A 88 -0.67 16.30 -17.48
CA ALA A 88 -0.55 15.35 -16.38
C ALA A 88 -0.90 16.02 -15.04
N THR A 89 -1.75 15.36 -14.26
CA THR A 89 -2.09 15.76 -12.89
C THR A 89 -0.88 15.65 -11.97
N THR A 90 -0.90 16.30 -10.80
CA THR A 90 0.24 16.21 -9.86
C THR A 90 0.49 14.77 -9.40
N GLU A 91 -0.57 13.96 -9.26
CA GLU A 91 -0.47 12.56 -8.89
C GLU A 91 0.16 11.71 -10.00
N GLU A 92 -0.17 11.96 -11.27
CA GLU A 92 0.48 11.27 -12.38
C GLU A 92 1.95 11.67 -12.49
N LYS A 93 2.26 12.95 -12.30
CA LYS A 93 3.63 13.47 -12.32
C LYS A 93 4.49 12.86 -11.21
N SER A 94 3.98 12.71 -10.00
CA SER A 94 4.72 12.08 -8.90
C SER A 94 4.97 10.59 -9.12
N ASN A 95 4.15 9.94 -9.94
CA ASN A 95 4.28 8.53 -10.29
C ASN A 95 5.10 8.29 -11.58
N ALA A 96 5.80 9.31 -12.08
CA ALA A 96 6.45 9.31 -13.40
C ALA A 96 7.89 9.83 -13.35
N ILE A 97 8.64 9.51 -12.29
CA ILE A 97 9.97 10.07 -12.03
C ILE A 97 11.01 8.97 -11.85
N CYS A 98 12.26 9.25 -12.19
CA CYS A 98 13.40 8.39 -11.86
C CYS A 98 14.40 9.18 -11.00
N THR A 99 14.86 8.60 -9.90
CA THR A 99 15.75 9.30 -8.94
C THR A 99 17.22 8.93 -9.04
N ASN A 100 17.54 7.72 -9.48
CA ASN A 100 18.92 7.25 -9.70
C ASN A 100 18.92 6.39 -10.98
N GLY A 101 18.48 6.98 -12.08
CA GLY A 101 18.19 6.24 -13.31
C GLY A 101 17.49 7.11 -14.35
N LYS A 102 17.18 6.48 -15.49
CA LYS A 102 16.56 7.16 -16.63
C LYS A 102 15.22 6.57 -16.97
N CYS A 103 14.37 7.38 -17.56
CA CYS A 103 13.11 6.90 -18.11
C CYS A 103 13.36 5.91 -19.25
N ILE A 104 12.70 4.75 -19.20
CA ILE A 104 12.77 3.78 -20.31
C ILE A 104 12.12 4.38 -21.55
N GLU A 105 11.01 5.08 -21.36
CA GLU A 105 10.27 5.77 -22.42
C GLU A 105 9.64 7.05 -21.86
N ASN A 106 9.65 8.11 -22.66
CA ASN A 106 8.93 9.33 -22.35
C ASN A 106 7.46 9.14 -22.68
N ILE A 107 6.59 9.47 -21.73
CA ILE A 107 5.15 9.26 -21.87
C ILE A 107 4.52 10.57 -22.31
N TYR A 108 3.80 10.49 -23.43
CA TYR A 108 2.91 11.54 -23.88
C TYR A 108 1.52 11.25 -23.32
N ALA A 109 0.89 12.26 -22.73
CA ALA A 109 -0.50 12.11 -22.31
C ALA A 109 -1.37 11.88 -23.57
N GLU A 110 -1.89 10.66 -23.73
CA GLU A 110 -2.86 10.37 -24.79
C GLU A 110 -4.16 11.15 -24.55
N GLU A 111 -4.92 11.43 -25.61
CA GLU A 111 -6.18 12.19 -25.52
C GLU A 111 -7.22 11.56 -24.58
N ASP A 112 -7.09 10.26 -24.30
CA ASP A 112 -7.97 9.53 -23.38
C ASP A 112 -7.56 9.66 -21.90
N GLY A 113 -6.46 10.37 -21.62
CA GLY A 113 -5.95 10.63 -20.28
C GLY A 113 -5.38 9.41 -19.58
N LYS A 114 -5.09 8.31 -20.29
CA LYS A 114 -4.45 7.16 -19.66
C LYS A 114 -2.95 7.35 -19.61
N PHE A 115 -2.43 7.44 -18.39
CA PHE A 115 -1.00 7.48 -18.11
C PHE A 115 -0.51 6.09 -17.69
N GLU A 116 0.39 5.48 -18.45
CA GLU A 116 1.02 4.21 -18.09
C GLU A 116 2.53 4.38 -17.95
N PHE A 117 3.01 4.40 -16.71
CA PHE A 117 4.43 4.45 -16.40
C PHE A 117 5.14 3.13 -16.75
N LYS A 118 6.10 3.17 -17.68
CA LYS A 118 6.86 1.98 -18.12
C LYS A 118 8.01 1.60 -17.19
N GLY A 119 8.36 2.46 -16.24
CA GLY A 119 9.45 2.25 -15.29
C GLY A 119 10.74 2.99 -15.64
N CYS A 120 11.75 2.76 -14.81
CA CYS A 120 13.07 3.35 -14.93
C CYS A 120 14.13 2.30 -15.27
N GLU A 121 15.14 2.70 -16.04
CA GLU A 121 16.41 1.99 -16.17
C GLU A 121 17.34 2.50 -15.05
N CYS A 122 17.48 1.69 -14.00
CA CYS A 122 18.26 2.07 -12.81
C CYS A 122 19.76 1.98 -13.04
N GLU A 123 20.49 2.92 -12.45
CA GLU A 123 21.95 2.86 -12.40
C GLU A 123 22.43 1.68 -11.54
N ASP A 124 23.69 1.27 -11.76
CA ASP A 124 24.31 0.17 -11.04
C ASP A 124 24.26 0.39 -9.53
N GLY A 125 23.65 -0.55 -8.80
CA GLY A 125 23.51 -0.49 -7.35
C GLY A 125 22.19 0.11 -6.86
N TYR A 126 21.26 0.45 -7.76
CA TYR A 126 19.91 0.88 -7.41
C TYR A 126 18.83 -0.08 -7.92
N GLU A 127 17.69 -0.12 -7.22
CA GLU A 127 16.51 -0.93 -7.53
C GLU A 127 15.23 -0.18 -7.13
N GLY A 128 14.08 -0.62 -7.66
CA GLY A 128 12.77 -0.05 -7.33
C GLY A 128 11.98 0.35 -8.59
N ASP A 129 10.73 0.75 -8.40
CA ASP A 129 9.89 1.22 -9.52
C ASP A 129 10.42 2.58 -10.04
N PHE A 130 11.09 3.37 -9.18
CA PHE A 130 11.66 4.70 -9.43
C PHE A 130 13.18 4.79 -9.20
N CYS A 131 13.86 3.64 -9.09
CA CYS A 131 15.28 3.52 -8.72
C CYS A 131 15.61 4.18 -7.37
N GLU A 132 14.68 4.08 -6.43
CA GLU A 132 14.71 4.83 -5.20
C GLU A 132 15.41 4.10 -4.04
N PHE A 133 15.79 2.83 -4.23
CA PHE A 133 16.43 2.02 -3.21
C PHE A 133 17.80 1.54 -3.66
N GLU A 134 18.74 1.42 -2.74
CA GLU A 134 19.95 0.65 -3.00
C GLU A 134 19.60 -0.82 -3.26
N ALA A 135 20.31 -1.45 -4.18
CA ALA A 135 20.11 -2.83 -4.60
C ALA A 135 20.11 -3.78 -3.39
N GLY A 136 19.12 -4.68 -3.36
CA GLY A 136 18.92 -5.61 -2.27
C GLY A 136 18.31 -4.98 -1.02
N LYS A 137 18.12 -3.66 -0.92
CA LYS A 137 17.54 -3.01 0.26
C LYS A 137 16.07 -2.64 0.10
N GLY A 138 15.45 -2.67 -1.08
CA GLY A 138 14.11 -2.12 -1.33
C GLY A 138 12.93 -2.80 -0.60
N ILE A 139 11.77 -2.12 -0.58
CA ILE A 139 10.53 -2.63 0.03
C ILE A 139 9.94 -3.71 -0.86
N ILE A 140 9.66 -4.88 -0.28
CA ILE A 140 9.01 -5.97 -1.00
C ILE A 140 7.50 -5.79 -0.82
N LYS A 141 6.78 -5.50 -1.91
CA LYS A 141 5.33 -5.73 -1.97
C LYS A 141 5.11 -7.20 -1.65
N LYS A 142 4.49 -7.51 -0.50
CA LYS A 142 4.07 -8.90 -0.27
C LYS A 142 3.11 -9.19 -1.40
N ASN A 143 3.51 -10.07 -2.31
CA ASN A 143 2.56 -10.65 -3.24
C ASN A 143 1.43 -11.16 -2.37
N LYS A 144 0.29 -10.47 -2.41
CA LYS A 144 -0.93 -10.92 -1.76
C LYS A 144 -1.09 -12.28 -2.39
N LYS A 145 -0.73 -13.34 -1.66
CA LYS A 145 -0.95 -14.70 -2.12
C LYS A 145 -2.42 -14.65 -2.44
N ASN A 146 -2.75 -14.64 -3.73
CA ASN A 146 -4.11 -14.82 -4.15
C ASN A 146 -4.43 -16.13 -3.47
N THR A 147 -5.21 -16.06 -2.38
CA THR A 147 -5.79 -17.22 -1.73
C THR A 147 -6.67 -17.76 -2.82
N SER A 148 -6.03 -18.53 -3.69
CA SER A 148 -6.58 -19.14 -4.87
C SER A 148 -7.83 -19.82 -4.36
N GLY A 149 -8.96 -19.63 -5.05
CA GLY A 149 -10.29 -20.05 -4.63
C GLY A 149 -10.47 -21.56 -4.36
N ARG A 150 -9.38 -22.32 -4.17
CA ARG A 150 -9.32 -23.65 -3.60
C ARG A 150 -9.93 -23.76 -2.21
N ASP A 151 -9.89 -22.71 -1.38
CA ASP A 151 -10.53 -22.78 -0.06
C ASP A 151 -12.06 -22.64 -0.12
N PHE A 152 -12.61 -22.09 -1.22
CA PHE A 152 -14.05 -22.10 -1.46
C PHE A 152 -14.58 -23.43 -2.03
N ALA A 153 -13.70 -24.29 -2.56
CA ALA A 153 -14.11 -25.59 -3.10
C ALA A 153 -14.55 -26.59 -2.01
N ILE A 154 -14.11 -26.40 -0.76
CA ILE A 154 -14.45 -27.30 0.37
C ILE A 154 -15.71 -26.83 1.12
N ALA A 155 -16.07 -25.54 1.06
CA ALA A 155 -17.24 -25.02 1.76
C ALA A 155 -18.58 -25.51 1.17
N LEU A 156 -18.66 -25.64 -0.16
CA LEU A 156 -19.89 -26.05 -0.86
C LEU A 156 -20.37 -27.48 -0.53
N PRO A 157 -19.53 -28.53 -0.49
CA PRO A 157 -20.02 -29.87 -0.16
C PRO A 157 -20.48 -30.00 1.31
N VAL A 158 -19.85 -29.28 2.25
CA VAL A 158 -20.23 -29.33 3.67
C VAL A 158 -21.62 -28.72 3.88
N VAL A 159 -21.90 -27.57 3.28
CA VAL A 159 -23.23 -26.95 3.35
C VAL A 159 -24.28 -27.85 2.70
N GLY A 160 -23.96 -28.49 1.56
CA GLY A 160 -24.83 -29.46 0.92
C GLY A 160 -25.20 -30.65 1.82
N LEU A 161 -24.21 -31.23 2.51
CA LEU A 161 -24.44 -32.35 3.44
C LEU A 161 -25.30 -31.96 4.65
N VAL A 162 -25.12 -30.74 5.20
CA VAL A 162 -25.93 -30.23 6.31
C VAL A 162 -27.39 -30.05 5.89
N VAL A 163 -27.64 -29.50 4.70
CA VAL A 163 -29.01 -29.31 4.18
C VAL A 163 -29.70 -30.65 3.93
N VAL A 164 -29.00 -31.60 3.30
CA VAL A 164 -29.54 -32.96 3.07
C VAL A 164 -29.81 -33.67 4.40
N GLY A 165 -28.90 -33.57 5.37
CA GLY A 165 -29.08 -34.13 6.71
C GLY A 165 -30.29 -33.56 7.44
N ALA A 166 -30.47 -32.23 7.41
CA ALA A 166 -31.62 -31.56 8.00
C ALA A 166 -32.95 -32.00 7.35
N PHE A 167 -32.97 -32.13 6.02
CA PHE A 167 -34.15 -32.62 5.29
C PHE A 167 -34.50 -34.06 5.67
N TYR A 168 -33.51 -34.94 5.77
CA TYR A 168 -33.72 -36.34 6.14
C TYR A 168 -34.22 -36.49 7.59
N TRP A 169 -33.69 -35.69 8.52
CA TRP A 169 -34.16 -35.66 9.90
C TRP A 169 -35.61 -35.19 9.98
N ASN A 170 -35.97 -34.10 9.30
CA ASN A 170 -37.32 -33.55 9.36
C ASN A 170 -38.37 -34.54 8.79
N LYS A 171 -38.01 -35.29 7.74
CA LYS A 171 -38.85 -36.37 7.20
C LYS A 171 -39.06 -37.51 8.20
N ARG A 172 -38.02 -37.92 8.93
CA ARG A 172 -38.13 -39.00 9.95
C ARG A 172 -39.03 -38.62 11.12
N ARG A 173 -39.02 -37.36 11.56
CA ARG A 173 -39.89 -36.88 12.66
C ARG A 173 -41.38 -37.01 12.34
N LYS A 174 -41.80 -36.73 11.10
CA LYS A 174 -43.21 -36.86 10.70
C LYS A 174 -43.71 -38.31 10.74
N SER A 175 -42.85 -39.30 10.51
CA SER A 175 -43.24 -40.71 10.57
C SER A 175 -43.40 -41.25 11.99
N SER A 176 -42.82 -40.60 13.00
CA SER A 176 -42.90 -41.08 14.40
C SER A 176 -44.15 -40.61 15.13
N SER A 177 -44.86 -39.60 14.62
CA SER A 177 -46.03 -39.02 15.29
C SER A 177 -47.32 -39.83 15.14
N GLN A 178 -47.30 -40.95 14.42
CA GLN A 178 -48.52 -41.70 14.09
C GLN A 178 -48.67 -43.03 14.87
N ASN A 179 -47.74 -43.35 15.78
CA ASN A 179 -47.77 -44.62 16.53
C ASN A 179 -48.07 -44.48 18.04
N ASP A 180 -48.25 -43.27 18.58
CA ASP A 180 -48.54 -43.05 20.02
C ASP A 180 -50.00 -42.66 20.28
N SER A 181 -50.95 -43.35 19.67
CA SER A 181 -52.34 -43.38 20.15
C SER A 181 -52.52 -44.56 21.09
N SER A 182 -51.90 -44.47 22.27
CA SER A 182 -52.19 -45.37 23.40
C SER A 182 -53.36 -44.79 24.20
N PRO A 183 -54.41 -45.58 24.53
CA PRO A 183 -55.61 -45.09 25.19
C PRO A 183 -55.32 -44.63 26.63
N ALA A 184 -55.89 -43.48 26.99
CA ALA A 184 -55.79 -42.89 28.31
C ALA A 184 -56.30 -43.85 29.40
N VAL A 185 -55.40 -44.24 30.31
CA VAL A 185 -55.77 -44.88 31.58
C VAL A 185 -56.09 -43.76 32.55
N GLU A 186 -57.38 -43.60 32.83
CA GLU A 186 -57.91 -42.73 33.87
C GLU A 186 -57.50 -43.28 35.24
N MET A 187 -56.50 -42.66 35.88
CA MET A 187 -56.13 -42.97 37.26
C MET A 187 -56.77 -41.97 38.21
N LYS A 188 -57.68 -42.50 39.01
CA LYS A 188 -58.40 -41.83 40.09
C LYS A 188 -57.46 -41.29 41.16
N GLU A 189 -57.85 -40.10 41.60
CA GLU A 189 -57.50 -39.35 42.78
C GLU A 189 -57.75 -40.15 44.07
N GLU A 190 -56.72 -40.34 44.89
CA GLU A 190 -56.87 -40.48 46.34
C GLU A 190 -55.79 -39.62 47.01
N ALA A 191 -56.26 -38.54 47.63
CA ALA A 191 -55.51 -37.71 48.55
C ALA A 191 -55.54 -38.36 49.95
N GLU A 192 -54.42 -38.38 50.65
CA GLU A 192 -54.44 -38.49 52.10
C GLU A 192 -53.42 -37.56 52.74
N ILE A 193 -53.94 -36.82 53.72
CA ILE A 193 -53.35 -35.77 54.54
C ILE A 193 -53.09 -36.40 55.92
N ILE A 194 -51.85 -36.25 56.39
CA ILE A 194 -51.36 -36.15 57.80
C ILE A 194 -51.92 -37.15 58.82
#